data_AF-Q31CG9-F1
#
_entry.id   AF-Q31CG9-F1
#
_cell.length_a   1.000
_cell.length_b   1.000
_cell.length_c   1.000
_cell.angle_alpha   90.00
_cell.angle_beta   90.00
_cell.angle_gamma   90.00
#
_symmetry.space_group_name_H-M   'P 1'
#
loop_
_entity.id
_entity.type
_entity.pdbx_description
1 polymer ?
#
loop_
_entity_poly.entity_id
_entity_poly.type
_entity_poly.pdbx_seq_one_letter_code
_entity_poly.pdbx_strand_id
1 'polypeptide(L)'
;MSQNSVKTIGISDESRKDSSLVYLNQVDGLKGILNRDFEEWSNFDGWESISVQQWIFSRSLEVYRGMKIDIKCDCCEHIDCISNDFVNIKQEKCFGKKSAYMIEKVVDEIVSAKARRESDGTYSA
;
A
#
# COMPACT_ATOMS: atom_id res chain seq x y z
N MET A 1 -11.26 -5.79 -8.33
CA MET A 1 -10.07 -6.46 -7.75
C MET A 1 -10.50 -7.40 -6.65
N SER A 2 -9.69 -8.41 -6.30
CA SER A 2 -9.97 -9.24 -5.13
C SER A 2 -10.04 -8.34 -3.90
N GLN A 3 -11.17 -8.40 -3.18
CA GLN A 3 -11.17 -7.91 -1.81
C GLN A 3 -10.07 -8.64 -1.04
N ASN A 4 -9.43 -7.96 -0.10
CA ASN A 4 -8.41 -8.51 0.78
C ASN A 4 -7.06 -8.80 0.09
N SER A 5 -6.69 -8.11 -1.00
CA SER A 5 -5.36 -8.28 -1.59
C SER A 5 -4.23 -7.77 -0.68
N VAL A 6 -4.45 -6.67 0.05
CA VAL A 6 -3.48 -6.14 1.01
C VAL A 6 -4.00 -6.35 2.43
N LYS A 7 -3.16 -6.92 3.30
CA LYS A 7 -3.43 -7.11 4.72
C LYS A 7 -2.28 -6.56 5.53
N THR A 8 -2.57 -5.90 6.65
CA THR A 8 -1.57 -5.56 7.67
C THR A 8 -1.64 -6.58 8.79
N ILE A 9 -0.49 -7.12 9.18
CA ILE A 9 -0.34 -8.07 10.29
C ILE A 9 0.64 -7.53 11.35
N GLY A 10 0.40 -7.86 12.62
CA GLY A 10 1.25 -7.45 13.75
C GLY A 10 2.54 -8.22 13.85
N ILE A 11 3.40 -7.83 14.81
CA ILE A 11 4.71 -8.44 15.08
C ILE A 11 4.56 -9.94 15.34
N SER A 12 3.54 -10.34 16.11
CA SER A 12 3.32 -11.73 16.53
C SER A 12 2.33 -12.50 15.64
N ASP A 13 1.74 -11.84 14.64
CA ASP A 13 0.73 -12.46 13.76
C ASP A 13 1.35 -13.24 12.60
N GLU A 14 0.72 -14.33 12.19
CA GLU A 14 1.18 -15.12 11.04
C GLU A 14 0.66 -14.57 9.70
N SER A 15 1.50 -14.71 8.67
CA SER A 15 1.11 -14.40 7.30
C SER A 15 0.09 -15.41 6.78
N ARG A 16 -0.80 -14.95 5.91
CA ARG A 16 -1.73 -15.82 5.19
C ARG A 16 -0.97 -16.79 4.28
N LYS A 17 -1.60 -17.93 4.01
CA LYS A 17 -1.12 -18.86 3.00
C LYS A 17 -1.14 -18.19 1.62
N ASP A 18 -0.09 -18.41 0.84
CA ASP A 18 0.08 -17.91 -0.54
C ASP A 18 0.10 -16.37 -0.67
N SER A 19 0.43 -15.63 0.41
CA SER A 19 0.70 -14.20 0.36
C SER A 19 2.20 -13.91 0.38
N SER A 20 2.60 -12.85 -0.33
CA SER A 20 3.93 -12.26 -0.19
C SER A 20 4.01 -11.50 1.13
N LEU A 21 4.93 -11.91 2.01
CA LEU A 21 5.18 -11.24 3.28
C LEU A 21 6.24 -10.15 3.09
N VAL A 22 5.90 -8.92 3.45
CA VAL A 22 6.79 -7.75 3.30
C VAL A 22 6.94 -7.02 4.61
N TYR A 23 8.13 -6.47 4.86
CA TYR A 23 8.47 -5.83 6.13
C TYR A 23 8.74 -4.33 5.94
N LEU A 24 8.16 -3.50 6.80
CA LEU A 24 8.33 -2.05 6.72
C LEU A 24 9.76 -1.59 7.03
N ASN A 25 10.46 -2.32 7.88
CA ASN A 25 11.84 -2.00 8.28
C ASN A 25 12.86 -2.22 7.15
N GLN A 26 12.47 -2.80 6.01
CA GLN A 26 13.34 -2.95 4.84
C GLN A 26 13.40 -1.70 3.97
N VAL A 27 12.66 -0.64 4.33
CA VAL A 27 12.53 0.58 3.52
C VAL A 27 12.95 1.80 4.32
N ASP A 28 14.21 2.17 4.15
CA ASP A 28 14.77 3.35 4.80
C ASP A 28 13.99 4.62 4.42
N GLY A 29 13.62 5.40 5.43
CA GLY A 29 12.87 6.65 5.26
C GLY A 29 11.35 6.51 5.15
N LEU A 30 10.80 5.31 4.93
CA LEU A 30 9.35 5.11 4.80
C LEU A 30 8.60 5.60 6.04
N LYS A 31 9.02 5.19 7.24
CA LYS A 31 8.39 5.64 8.48
C LYS A 31 8.49 7.15 8.70
N GLY A 32 9.59 7.77 8.25
CA GLY A 32 9.77 9.22 8.33
C GLY A 32 8.72 9.96 7.50
N ILE A 33 8.45 9.48 6.29
CA ILE A 33 7.37 10.00 5.42
C ILE A 33 6.01 9.74 6.07
N LEU A 34 5.74 8.51 6.51
CA LEU A 34 4.45 8.12 7.09
C LEU A 34 4.15 8.79 8.44
N ASN A 35 5.13 9.42 9.09
CA ASN A 35 4.94 10.15 10.34
C ASN A 35 4.58 11.64 10.13
N ARG A 36 4.57 12.12 8.89
CA ARG A 36 4.14 13.48 8.52
C ARG A 36 2.62 13.63 8.65
N ASP A 37 2.11 14.84 8.40
CA ASP A 37 0.67 15.10 8.35
C ASP A 37 0.01 14.42 7.15
N PHE A 38 -1.31 14.19 7.24
CA PHE A 38 -2.06 13.43 6.22
C PHE A 38 -1.85 13.96 4.80
N GLU A 39 -1.88 15.27 4.62
CA GLU A 39 -1.70 15.89 3.31
C GLU A 39 -0.33 15.59 2.71
N GLU A 40 0.70 15.49 3.54
CA GLU A 40 2.06 15.19 3.12
C GLU A 40 2.26 13.70 2.87
N TRP A 41 1.94 12.86 3.87
CA TRP A 41 2.22 11.43 3.74
C TRP A 41 1.30 10.75 2.73
N SER A 42 0.07 11.22 2.53
CA SER A 42 -0.83 10.63 1.54
C SER A 42 -0.57 11.11 0.11
N ASN A 43 0.29 12.11 -0.09
CA ASN A 43 0.66 12.62 -1.42
C ASN A 43 1.86 11.85 -2.00
N PHE A 44 1.57 10.71 -2.62
CA PHE A 44 2.58 9.81 -3.20
C PHE A 44 3.59 10.53 -4.12
N ASP A 45 3.10 11.38 -5.03
CA ASP A 45 3.93 12.09 -6.01
C ASP A 45 4.80 13.18 -5.37
N GLY A 46 4.42 13.65 -4.18
CA GLY A 46 5.16 14.66 -3.41
C GLY A 46 6.28 14.09 -2.54
N TRP A 47 6.47 12.78 -2.49
CA TRP A 47 7.52 12.17 -1.68
C TRP A 47 8.91 12.39 -2.30
N GLU A 48 9.85 12.88 -1.50
CA GLU A 48 11.23 13.16 -1.94
C GLU A 48 12.07 11.89 -2.16
N SER A 49 11.67 10.77 -1.52
CA SER A 49 12.43 9.53 -1.56
C SER A 49 11.96 8.59 -2.67
N ILE A 50 12.74 8.54 -3.75
CA ILE A 50 12.50 7.65 -4.89
C ILE A 50 12.47 6.18 -4.46
N SER A 51 13.32 5.76 -3.52
CA SER A 51 13.34 4.37 -3.04
C SER A 51 12.04 3.98 -2.34
N VAL A 52 11.48 4.90 -1.55
CA VAL A 52 10.20 4.70 -0.86
C VAL A 52 9.05 4.66 -1.87
N GLN A 53 9.05 5.56 -2.86
CA GLN A 53 8.07 5.55 -3.95
C GLN A 53 8.11 4.24 -4.74
N GLN A 54 9.31 3.79 -5.14
CA GLN A 54 9.50 2.54 -5.88
C GLN A 54 9.03 1.33 -5.08
N TRP A 55 9.28 1.31 -3.76
CA TRP A 55 8.81 0.23 -2.91
C TRP A 55 7.29 0.14 -2.91
N ILE A 56 6.59 1.24 -2.64
CA ILE A 56 5.12 1.28 -2.67
C ILE A 56 4.60 0.90 -4.05
N PHE A 57 5.13 1.51 -5.12
CA PHE A 57 4.70 1.24 -6.48
C PHE A 57 4.89 -0.23 -6.90
N SER A 58 6.01 -0.85 -6.51
CA SER A 58 6.25 -2.27 -6.79
C SER A 58 5.21 -3.17 -6.11
N ARG A 59 4.86 -2.89 -4.86
CA ARG A 59 3.81 -3.65 -4.14
C ARG A 59 2.45 -3.42 -4.78
N SER A 60 2.15 -2.20 -5.21
CA SER A 60 0.92 -1.90 -5.97
C SER A 60 0.85 -2.67 -7.28
N LEU A 61 1.95 -2.77 -8.03
CA LEU A 61 1.98 -3.56 -9.27
C LEU A 61 1.76 -5.07 -9.02
N GLU A 62 2.33 -5.61 -7.95
CA GLU A 62 2.09 -7.00 -7.54
C GLU A 62 0.61 -7.24 -7.22
N VAL A 63 -0.01 -6.36 -6.43
CA VAL A 63 -1.44 -6.41 -6.11
C VAL A 63 -2.30 -6.29 -7.36
N TYR A 64 -1.99 -5.34 -8.24
CA TYR A 64 -2.67 -5.15 -9.51
C TYR A 64 -2.59 -6.40 -10.41
N ARG A 65 -1.48 -7.16 -10.34
CA ARG A 65 -1.31 -8.46 -11.02
C ARG A 65 -2.01 -9.63 -10.31
N GLY A 66 -2.72 -9.39 -9.22
CA GLY A 66 -3.50 -10.39 -8.49
C GLY A 66 -2.77 -11.06 -7.32
N MET A 67 -1.59 -10.56 -6.93
CA MET A 67 -0.87 -11.09 -5.77
C MET A 67 -1.52 -10.64 -4.46
N LYS A 68 -1.47 -11.49 -3.44
CA LYS A 68 -1.81 -11.13 -2.06
C LYS A 68 -0.54 -10.70 -1.33
N ILE A 69 -0.63 -9.61 -0.57
CA ILE A 69 0.48 -9.07 0.21
C ILE A 69 0.06 -8.93 1.67
N ASP A 70 0.94 -9.40 2.55
CA ASP A 70 0.84 -9.22 3.99
C ASP A 70 1.97 -8.29 4.43
N ILE A 71 1.61 -7.14 4.98
CA ILE A 71 2.53 -6.13 5.48
C ILE A 71 2.74 -6.38 6.97
N LYS A 72 3.96 -6.78 7.34
CA LYS A 72 4.38 -6.93 8.72
C LYS A 72 4.63 -5.54 9.33
N CYS A 73 3.69 -5.07 10.16
CA CYS A 73 3.89 -3.90 11.00
C CYS A 73 4.85 -4.28 12.14
N ASP A 74 5.78 -3.38 12.44
CA ASP A 74 6.72 -3.46 13.55
C ASP A 74 6.35 -2.49 14.68
N CYS A 75 5.12 -2.01 14.64
CA CYS A 75 4.53 -0.97 15.48
C CYS A 75 3.43 -1.50 16.43
N CYS A 76 2.87 -2.66 16.14
CA CYS A 76 1.71 -3.23 16.83
C CYS A 76 1.96 -4.72 17.07
N GLU A 77 1.72 -5.19 18.29
CA GLU A 77 1.92 -6.60 18.65
C GLU A 77 1.01 -7.52 17.84
N HIS A 78 -0.28 -7.18 17.83
CA HIS A 78 -1.32 -7.82 17.05
C HIS A 78 -2.09 -6.76 16.27
N ILE A 79 -2.31 -7.01 14.99
CA ILE A 79 -3.22 -6.26 14.14
C ILE A 79 -3.66 -7.17 13.00
N ASP A 80 -4.96 -7.35 12.83
CA ASP A 80 -5.51 -8.03 11.66
C ASP A 80 -6.39 -7.03 10.94
N CYS A 81 -5.79 -6.29 10.01
CA CYS A 81 -6.49 -5.23 9.29
C CYS A 81 -6.45 -5.49 7.79
N ILE A 82 -7.63 -5.56 7.20
CA ILE A 82 -7.80 -5.50 5.76
C ILE A 82 -8.18 -4.06 5.39
N SER A 83 -7.68 -3.63 4.23
CA SER A 83 -7.74 -2.24 3.77
C SER A 83 -9.13 -1.59 3.68
N ASN A 84 -10.21 -2.37 3.53
CA ASN A 84 -11.56 -1.83 3.45
C ASN A 84 -12.05 -1.15 4.75
N ASP A 85 -11.28 -1.21 5.85
CA ASP A 85 -11.66 -0.71 7.18
C ASP A 85 -11.02 0.63 7.55
N PHE A 86 -10.59 1.46 6.58
CA PHE A 86 -10.01 2.78 6.85
C PHE A 86 -11.02 3.85 7.29
N VAL A 87 -11.80 3.57 8.33
CA VAL A 87 -12.82 4.48 8.88
C VAL A 87 -12.19 5.79 9.39
N ASN A 88 -10.88 5.84 9.62
CA ASN A 88 -10.20 7.06 10.08
C ASN A 88 -8.71 7.14 9.70
N ILE A 89 -8.38 6.92 8.42
CA ILE A 89 -6.98 6.88 7.95
C ILE A 89 -6.19 8.17 8.26
N LYS A 90 -6.86 9.32 8.31
CA LYS A 90 -6.24 10.62 8.64
C LYS A 90 -5.61 10.64 10.04
N GLN A 91 -6.16 9.88 10.99
CA GLN A 91 -5.68 9.79 12.37
C GLN A 91 -4.91 8.50 12.66
N GLU A 92 -4.74 7.64 11.66
CA GLU A 92 -4.06 6.36 11.82
C GLU A 92 -2.60 6.59 12.24
N LYS A 93 -2.09 5.74 13.14
CA LYS A 93 -0.71 5.79 13.66
C LYS A 93 0.09 4.57 13.25
N CYS A 94 -0.57 3.47 12.90
CA CYS A 94 0.07 2.25 12.44
C CYS A 94 0.69 2.45 11.04
N PHE A 95 2.02 2.35 10.97
CA PHE A 95 2.73 2.45 9.69
C PHE A 95 2.34 1.35 8.71
N GLY A 96 1.96 0.16 9.18
CA GLY A 96 1.48 -0.92 8.33
C GLY A 96 0.18 -0.56 7.62
N LYS A 97 -0.81 -0.04 8.37
CA LYS A 97 -2.07 0.42 7.80
C LYS A 97 -1.89 1.60 6.85
N LYS A 98 -1.05 2.59 7.20
CA LYS A 98 -0.73 3.69 6.29
C LYS A 98 -0.07 3.19 5.00
N SER A 99 0.82 2.21 5.09
CA SER A 99 1.46 1.60 3.91
C SER A 99 0.45 0.84 3.06
N ALA A 100 -0.45 0.07 3.69
CA ALA A 100 -1.53 -0.62 2.99
C ALA A 100 -2.43 0.37 2.23
N TYR A 101 -2.79 1.49 2.89
CA TYR A 101 -3.55 2.56 2.26
C TYR A 101 -2.84 3.13 1.03
N MET A 102 -1.53 3.43 1.14
CA MET A 102 -0.78 3.98 0.01
C MET A 102 -0.68 2.99 -1.14
N ILE A 103 -0.49 1.70 -0.85
CA ILE A 103 -0.44 0.66 -1.88
C ILE A 103 -1.77 0.63 -2.65
N GLU A 104 -2.91 0.57 -1.94
CA GLU A 104 -4.21 0.52 -2.60
C GLU A 104 -4.56 1.79 -3.35
N LYS A 105 -4.26 2.97 -2.79
CA LYS A 105 -4.43 4.25 -3.47
C LYS A 105 -3.68 4.26 -4.83
N VAL A 106 -2.44 3.78 -4.85
CA VAL A 106 -1.65 3.68 -6.08
C VAL A 106 -2.21 2.61 -7.03
N VAL A 107 -2.78 1.51 -6.52
CA VAL A 107 -3.46 0.52 -7.37
C VAL A 107 -4.69 1.13 -8.05
N ASP A 108 -5.51 1.89 -7.32
CA ASP A 108 -6.69 2.57 -7.88
C ASP A 108 -6.30 3.55 -9.00
N GLU A 109 -5.18 4.26 -8.84
CA GLU A 109 -4.62 5.10 -9.90
C GLU A 109 -4.14 4.29 -11.11
N ILE A 110 -3.49 3.14 -10.92
CA ILE A 110 -3.09 2.24 -12.01
C ILE A 110 -4.31 1.76 -12.79
N VAL A 111 -5.37 1.33 -12.09
CA VAL A 111 -6.63 0.86 -12.70
C VAL A 111 -7.28 2.00 -13.48
N SER A 112 -7.37 3.20 -12.89
CA SER A 112 -7.96 4.37 -13.52
C SER A 112 -7.16 4.82 -14.74
N ALA A 113 -5.83 4.83 -14.66
CA ALA A 113 -4.95 5.17 -15.78
C ALA A 113 -5.09 4.17 -16.94
N LYS A 114 -5.24 2.87 -16.65
CA LYS A 114 -5.53 1.87 -17.68
C LYS A 114 -6.88 2.11 -18.35
N ALA A 115 -7.94 2.34 -17.57
CA ALA A 115 -9.27 2.60 -18.11
C ALA A 115 -9.29 3.83 -19.03
N ARG A 116 -8.61 4.92 -18.65
CA ARG A 116 -8.44 6.12 -19.50
C ARG A 116 -7.72 5.80 -20.81
N ARG A 117 -6.64 5.02 -20.77
CA ARG A 117 -5.91 4.61 -21.99
C ARG A 117 -6.75 3.74 -22.92
N GLU A 118 -7.61 2.90 -22.36
CA GLU A 118 -8.56 2.06 -23.11
C GLU A 118 -9.71 2.89 -23.71
N SER A 119 -10.20 3.93 -23.00
CA SER A 119 -11.23 4.83 -23.54
C SER A 119 -10.73 5.77 -24.62
N ASP A 120 -9.50 6.26 -24.50
CA ASP A 120 -8.95 7.30 -25.36
C ASP A 120 -8.39 6.76 -26.69
N GLY A 121 -8.60 5.46 -26.98
CA GLY A 121 -8.27 4.84 -28.27
C GLY A 121 -6.78 4.77 -28.60
N THR A 122 -5.89 5.02 -27.63
CA THR A 122 -4.43 5.04 -27.86
C THR A 122 -3.88 3.66 -28.28
N TYR A 123 -4.67 2.60 -28.10
CA TYR A 123 -4.41 1.24 -28.62
C TYR A 123 -5.56 0.71 -29.49
N SER A 124 -6.22 1.58 -30.26
CA SER A 124 -7.01 1.16 -31.42
C SER A 124 -6.09 1.00 -32.64
N ALA A 125 -5.23 -0.01 -32.62
CA ALA A 125 -4.43 -0.44 -33.77
C ALA A 125 -4.51 -1.96 -33.92
#